data_AF-A0A9N8H7R3-F1
#
_entry.id   AF-A0A9N8H7R3-F1
#
_cell.length_a   1.000
_cell.length_b   1.000
_cell.length_c   1.000
_cell.angle_alpha   90.00
_cell.angle_beta   90.00
_cell.angle_gamma   90.00
#
_symmetry.space_group_name_H-M   'P 1'
#
loop_
_entity.id
_entity.type
_entity.pdbx_description
1 polymer ?
#
loop_
_entity_poly.entity_id
_entity_poly.type
_entity_poly.pdbx_seq_one_letter_code
_entity_poly.pdbx_strand_id
1 'polypeptide(L)'
;MGSFQSKTSGPQIHSPRHSSIGGRLHIDSPGINSNRSLRSRNSFASPGSNRASSTGRLPVGETTPLVAKAENVVAVQHGSPPLMVWIGPALVCALAYALYNIFIKKGSASINPILGGVILQFVAAILGCVLLGGVILYNTQLAQGGAEGDDEEDFLEWDWTGVKWAILAGFAVGAAEMISFCVSGMGVQAMQSIPIIIGGSVMFGTVLGHLALGETLTPRGWSGVLLIAIGISFVGMDDEGEGV
;
A
#
# COMPACT_ATOMS: atom_id res chain seq x y z
N MET A 1 -6.75 15.47 -70.85
CA MET A 1 -6.41 14.02 -70.72
C MET A 1 -6.05 13.79 -69.27
N GLY A 2 -6.74 13.05 -68.42
CA GLY A 2 -7.99 12.30 -68.48
C GLY A 2 -8.19 11.75 -67.07
N SER A 3 -9.37 11.96 -66.49
CA SER A 3 -9.77 11.45 -65.17
C SER A 3 -9.69 9.93 -65.10
N PHE A 4 -9.38 9.37 -63.92
CA PHE A 4 -9.90 8.06 -63.54
C PHE A 4 -10.23 8.02 -62.04
N GLN A 5 -11.53 8.00 -61.74
CA GLN A 5 -12.09 7.51 -60.49
C GLN A 5 -11.95 5.98 -60.44
N SER A 6 -11.77 5.42 -59.26
CA SER A 6 -12.25 4.07 -58.96
C SER A 6 -12.82 4.02 -57.55
N LYS A 7 -14.05 3.52 -57.50
CA LYS A 7 -14.98 3.37 -56.38
C LYS A 7 -15.31 1.88 -56.35
N THR A 8 -15.02 1.15 -55.27
CA THR A 8 -15.61 -0.18 -54.96
C THR A 8 -15.45 -0.43 -53.46
N SER A 9 -16.52 -0.39 -52.67
CA SER A 9 -17.46 -1.50 -52.37
C SER A 9 -16.87 -2.52 -51.38
N GLY A 10 -17.34 -2.46 -50.13
CA GLY A 10 -17.09 -3.51 -49.14
C GLY A 10 -18.02 -4.71 -49.31
N PRO A 11 -17.85 -5.73 -48.46
CA PRO A 11 -18.97 -6.53 -47.99
C PRO A 11 -19.00 -6.66 -46.45
N GLN A 12 -20.23 -6.65 -45.92
CA GLN A 12 -20.57 -7.05 -44.56
C GLN A 12 -20.34 -8.55 -44.34
N ILE A 13 -19.87 -8.96 -43.16
CA ILE A 13 -20.02 -10.33 -42.66
C ILE A 13 -20.36 -10.33 -41.16
N HIS A 14 -21.63 -10.66 -40.88
CA HIS A 14 -22.20 -11.51 -39.84
C HIS A 14 -21.60 -11.58 -38.41
N SER A 15 -22.38 -11.09 -37.45
CA SER A 15 -22.44 -11.59 -36.07
C SER A 15 -23.04 -13.00 -36.00
N PRO A 16 -22.50 -13.89 -35.15
CA PRO A 16 -23.24 -15.03 -34.61
C PRO A 16 -23.82 -14.69 -33.23
N ARG A 17 -25.14 -14.82 -33.11
CA ARG A 17 -25.84 -15.03 -31.84
C ARG A 17 -25.41 -16.38 -31.27
N HIS A 18 -25.08 -16.43 -29.98
CA HIS A 18 -25.18 -17.66 -29.21
C HIS A 18 -26.00 -17.39 -27.94
N SER A 19 -27.22 -17.92 -27.99
CA SER A 19 -28.14 -18.16 -26.89
C SER A 19 -27.86 -19.53 -26.28
N SER A 20 -27.73 -19.62 -24.95
CA SER A 20 -27.94 -20.83 -24.12
C SER A 20 -27.77 -20.41 -22.66
N ILE A 21 -28.84 -20.26 -21.88
CA ILE A 21 -29.51 -21.32 -21.09
C ILE A 21 -28.61 -21.85 -19.97
N GLY A 22 -29.06 -21.67 -18.72
CA GLY A 22 -28.82 -22.63 -17.65
C GLY A 22 -28.44 -22.05 -16.29
N GLY A 23 -29.32 -22.24 -15.30
CA GLY A 23 -28.86 -22.51 -13.92
C GLY A 23 -29.10 -21.42 -12.88
N ARG A 24 -30.37 -21.08 -12.62
CA ARG A 24 -30.79 -20.36 -11.41
C ARG A 24 -30.75 -21.34 -10.22
N LEU A 25 -29.74 -21.22 -9.36
CA LEU A 25 -29.69 -21.95 -8.08
C LEU A 25 -30.11 -20.99 -6.96
N HIS A 26 -31.36 -21.19 -6.55
CA HIS A 26 -32.03 -20.57 -5.42
C HIS A 26 -31.55 -21.26 -4.14
N ILE A 27 -30.88 -20.52 -3.25
CA ILE A 27 -30.52 -20.99 -1.91
C ILE A 27 -31.35 -20.16 -0.92
N ASP A 28 -32.45 -20.76 -0.47
CA ASP A 28 -33.19 -20.35 0.71
C ASP A 28 -32.45 -20.81 1.97
N SER A 29 -32.22 -19.90 2.93
CA SER A 29 -32.15 -20.23 4.37
C SER A 29 -32.01 -18.99 5.27
N PRO A 30 -32.38 -19.08 6.56
CA PRO A 30 -33.52 -18.34 7.09
C PRO A 30 -33.17 -17.14 7.98
N GLY A 31 -34.19 -16.31 8.19
CA GLY A 31 -34.14 -15.11 9.00
C GLY A 31 -33.80 -15.34 10.47
N ILE A 32 -32.98 -14.44 11.00
CA ILE A 32 -32.87 -14.18 12.43
C ILE A 32 -33.50 -12.82 12.69
N ASN A 33 -34.71 -12.91 13.20
CA ASN A 33 -35.50 -11.85 13.77
C ASN A 33 -35.00 -11.63 15.20
N SER A 34 -34.45 -10.46 15.52
CA SER A 34 -34.21 -10.06 16.92
C SER A 34 -34.49 -8.58 17.09
N ASN A 35 -35.77 -8.37 17.38
CA ASN A 35 -36.40 -7.18 17.86
C ASN A 35 -35.81 -6.66 19.19
N ARG A 36 -35.95 -5.34 19.38
CA ARG A 36 -36.05 -4.58 20.64
C ARG A 36 -34.78 -4.35 21.46
N SER A 37 -34.42 -3.08 21.56
CA SER A 37 -34.80 -2.30 22.76
C SER A 37 -34.60 -0.80 22.54
N LEU A 38 -35.70 -0.13 22.21
CA LEU A 38 -35.93 1.28 22.52
C LEU A 38 -35.86 1.48 24.05
N ARG A 39 -34.96 2.33 24.53
CA ARG A 39 -35.02 2.96 25.86
C ARG A 39 -34.58 4.41 25.69
N SER A 40 -35.54 5.30 25.45
CA SER A 40 -36.14 6.17 26.47
C SER A 40 -35.15 7.15 27.09
N ARG A 41 -35.26 8.41 26.61
CA ARG A 41 -35.48 9.63 27.42
C ARG A 41 -34.99 9.56 28.87
N ASN A 42 -34.04 10.43 29.19
CA ASN A 42 -34.24 11.37 30.29
C ASN A 42 -33.45 12.67 30.06
N SER A 43 -34.24 13.73 29.94
CA SER A 43 -33.94 15.14 30.17
C SER A 43 -33.36 15.38 31.56
N PHE A 44 -32.35 16.25 31.68
CA PHE A 44 -32.29 17.17 32.81
C PHE A 44 -31.58 18.48 32.46
N ALA A 45 -32.17 19.55 32.96
CA ALA A 45 -31.96 20.93 32.58
C ALA A 45 -30.83 21.61 33.38
N SER A 46 -30.29 22.69 32.80
CA SER A 46 -29.55 23.76 33.49
C SER A 46 -30.37 24.42 34.61
N PRO A 47 -29.70 25.04 35.59
CA PRO A 47 -29.55 26.52 35.58
C PRO A 47 -28.11 26.93 36.00
N GLY A 48 -27.45 27.93 35.42
CA GLY A 48 -27.75 29.36 35.46
C GLY A 48 -27.18 30.01 36.74
N SER A 49 -26.07 30.78 36.66
CA SER A 49 -25.84 31.99 37.49
C SER A 49 -24.50 32.69 37.15
N ASN A 50 -24.53 34.03 37.27
CA ASN A 50 -23.58 35.04 36.84
C ASN A 50 -22.37 35.22 37.78
N ARG A 51 -21.22 35.68 37.25
CA ARG A 51 -20.51 36.86 37.80
C ARG A 51 -19.39 37.36 36.89
N ALA A 52 -19.53 38.61 36.46
CA ALA A 52 -18.43 39.45 36.01
C ALA A 52 -17.71 40.07 37.21
N SER A 53 -16.38 40.15 37.16
CA SER A 53 -15.57 41.08 37.97
C SER A 53 -14.26 41.30 37.24
N SER A 54 -14.06 42.52 36.75
CA SER A 54 -12.80 43.00 36.21
C SER A 54 -11.78 43.19 37.32
N THR A 55 -10.51 42.92 37.05
CA THR A 55 -9.37 43.69 37.58
C THR A 55 -8.14 43.32 36.76
N GLY A 56 -7.49 44.34 36.21
CA GLY A 56 -6.31 44.19 35.36
C GLY A 56 -5.06 43.82 36.16
N ARG A 57 -4.21 43.00 35.53
CA ARG A 57 -2.76 42.97 35.70
C ARG A 57 -2.16 42.10 34.59
N LEU A 58 -1.38 42.72 33.71
CA LEU A 58 -0.36 41.99 32.93
C LEU A 58 0.77 41.63 33.90
N PRO A 59 1.28 40.39 33.83
CA PRO A 59 2.66 40.28 33.36
C PRO A 59 2.94 39.01 32.51
N VAL A 60 3.80 39.21 31.51
CA VAL A 60 4.99 38.39 31.22
C VAL A 60 4.78 36.90 30.92
N GLY A 61 4.88 36.58 29.62
CA GLY A 61 5.75 35.50 29.12
C GLY A 61 5.48 34.09 29.64
N GLU A 62 4.30 33.55 29.33
CA GLU A 62 4.04 32.12 29.49
C GLU A 62 4.42 31.40 28.19
N THR A 63 5.61 30.81 28.17
CA THR A 63 6.02 29.83 27.17
C THR A 63 5.05 28.66 27.23
N THR A 64 4.11 28.63 26.28
CA THR A 64 3.27 27.48 26.00
C THR A 64 4.16 26.27 25.75
N PRO A 65 4.15 25.20 26.58
CA PRO A 65 4.53 23.92 26.06
C PRO A 65 3.39 23.53 25.11
N LEU A 66 3.66 23.62 23.81
CA LEU A 66 2.94 22.85 22.81
C LEU A 66 3.18 21.37 23.15
N VAL A 67 2.45 20.88 24.14
CA VAL A 67 2.19 19.46 24.35
C VAL A 67 1.45 19.06 23.09
N ALA A 68 2.23 18.57 22.12
CA ALA A 68 1.74 17.86 20.97
C ALA A 68 0.75 16.83 21.51
N LYS A 69 -0.52 17.07 21.23
CA LYS A 69 -1.58 16.10 21.40
C LYS A 69 -1.25 15.00 20.41
N ALA A 70 -0.44 14.04 20.86
CA ALA A 70 -0.27 12.78 20.20
C ALA A 70 -1.67 12.20 20.10
N GLU A 71 -2.24 12.31 18.91
CA GLU A 71 -3.47 11.64 18.56
C GLU A 71 -3.18 10.15 18.79
N ASN A 72 -3.74 9.62 19.87
CA ASN A 72 -3.71 8.19 20.17
C ASN A 72 -4.40 7.52 18.99
N VAL A 73 -3.61 7.11 18.00
CA VAL A 73 -4.02 6.11 17.00
C VAL A 73 -4.20 4.84 17.81
N VAL A 74 -5.39 4.67 18.37
CA VAL A 74 -5.83 3.40 18.94
C VAL A 74 -5.91 2.46 17.75
N ALA A 75 -4.79 1.79 17.46
CA ALA A 75 -4.73 0.74 16.46
C ALA A 75 -5.72 -0.34 16.92
N VAL A 76 -6.89 -0.37 16.29
CA VAL A 76 -7.83 -1.48 16.45
C VAL A 76 -7.08 -2.72 15.98
N GLN A 77 -6.67 -3.58 16.92
CA GLN A 77 -6.02 -4.84 16.63
C GLN A 77 -7.02 -5.75 15.91
N HIS A 78 -7.08 -5.65 14.59
CA HIS A 78 -7.69 -6.69 13.77
C HIS A 78 -6.76 -7.89 13.80
N GLY A 79 -7.27 -9.05 14.25
CA GLY A 79 -6.52 -10.30 14.21
C GLY A 79 -6.02 -10.54 12.79
N SER A 80 -4.73 -10.83 12.64
CA SER A 80 -4.13 -11.02 11.32
C SER A 80 -4.87 -12.12 10.55
N PRO A 81 -5.16 -11.93 9.25
CA PRO A 81 -5.80 -12.95 8.44
C PRO A 81 -4.96 -14.23 8.42
N PRO A 82 -5.59 -15.41 8.23
CA PRO A 82 -4.88 -16.68 8.22
C PRO A 82 -3.78 -16.70 7.16
N LEU A 83 -2.64 -17.31 7.50
CA LEU A 83 -1.41 -17.32 6.67
C LEU A 83 -1.67 -17.67 5.20
N MET A 84 -2.57 -18.64 4.94
CA MET A 84 -2.87 -19.10 3.58
C MET A 84 -3.44 -18.01 2.66
N VAL A 85 -4.13 -17.00 3.20
CA VAL A 85 -4.78 -15.95 2.40
C VAL A 85 -3.77 -14.92 1.91
N TRP A 86 -2.75 -14.60 2.70
CA TRP A 86 -1.81 -13.52 2.38
C TRP A 86 -0.42 -14.01 1.94
N ILE A 87 -0.07 -15.28 2.15
CA ILE A 87 1.22 -15.82 1.74
C ILE A 87 1.42 -15.81 0.21
N GLY A 88 0.34 -16.04 -0.55
CA GLY A 88 0.39 -16.03 -2.02
C GLY A 88 0.86 -14.66 -2.56
N PRO A 89 0.15 -13.57 -2.26
CA PRO A 89 0.58 -12.22 -2.60
C PRO A 89 1.98 -11.87 -2.07
N ALA A 90 2.32 -12.31 -0.86
CA ALA A 90 3.65 -12.07 -0.28
C ALA A 90 4.78 -12.73 -1.08
N LEU A 91 4.60 -13.97 -1.55
CA LEU A 91 5.59 -14.67 -2.37
C LEU A 91 5.73 -14.04 -3.77
N VAL A 92 4.62 -13.62 -4.38
CA VAL A 92 4.67 -12.89 -5.66
C VAL A 92 5.40 -11.56 -5.50
N CYS A 93 5.15 -10.85 -4.40
CA CYS A 93 5.86 -9.63 -4.05
C CYS A 93 7.37 -9.89 -3.85
N ALA A 94 7.74 -10.93 -3.11
CA ALA A 94 9.14 -11.31 -2.91
C ALA A 94 9.85 -11.66 -4.23
N LEU A 95 9.17 -12.36 -5.14
CA LEU A 95 9.69 -12.66 -6.48
C LEU A 95 9.89 -11.38 -7.30
N ALA A 96 8.91 -10.46 -7.28
CA ALA A 96 9.02 -9.18 -7.96
C ALA A 96 10.21 -8.36 -7.44
N TYR A 97 10.40 -8.31 -6.12
CA TYR A 97 11.59 -7.68 -5.51
C TYR A 97 12.89 -8.34 -5.96
N ALA A 98 12.97 -9.67 -6.00
CA ALA A 98 14.16 -10.38 -6.46
C ALA A 98 14.51 -10.01 -7.93
N LEU A 99 13.51 -10.02 -8.82
CA LEU A 99 13.70 -9.62 -10.23
C LEU A 99 14.12 -8.16 -10.38
N TYR A 100 13.48 -7.27 -9.61
CA TYR A 100 13.82 -5.86 -9.56
C TYR A 100 15.31 -5.65 -9.23
N ASN A 101 15.84 -6.32 -8.20
CA ASN A 101 17.24 -6.15 -7.82
C ASN A 101 18.22 -6.65 -8.90
N ILE A 102 17.89 -7.74 -9.59
CA ILE A 102 18.69 -8.25 -10.70
C ILE A 102 18.75 -7.22 -11.83
N PHE A 103 17.60 -6.61 -12.15
CA PHE A 103 17.54 -5.57 -13.19
C PHE A 103 18.26 -4.28 -12.77
N ILE A 104 18.19 -3.86 -11.51
CA ILE A 104 19.00 -2.74 -11.00
C ILE A 104 20.47 -3.03 -11.19
N LYS A 105 20.95 -4.23 -10.82
CA LYS A 105 22.37 -4.57 -10.99
C LYS A 105 22.79 -4.56 -12.45
N LYS A 106 21.96 -5.10 -13.35
CA LYS A 106 22.24 -5.12 -14.79
C LYS A 106 22.20 -3.72 -15.40
N GLY A 107 21.27 -2.86 -14.95
CA GLY A 107 21.11 -1.49 -15.44
C GLY A 107 22.11 -0.49 -14.86
N SER A 108 22.60 -0.70 -13.64
CA SER A 108 23.54 0.22 -12.98
C SER A 108 24.90 0.28 -13.67
N ALA A 109 25.25 -0.70 -14.50
CA ALA A 109 26.48 -0.69 -15.29
C ALA A 109 26.42 0.27 -16.50
N SER A 110 25.23 0.64 -16.97
CA SER A 110 25.04 1.38 -18.22
C SER A 110 24.38 2.75 -18.05
N ILE A 111 23.83 3.07 -16.89
CA ILE A 111 22.99 4.27 -16.68
C ILE A 111 23.40 4.98 -15.38
N ASN A 112 23.28 6.33 -15.37
CA ASN A 112 23.47 7.13 -14.17
C ASN A 112 22.44 6.73 -13.08
N PRO A 113 22.84 6.50 -11.83
CA PRO A 113 21.94 6.07 -10.76
C PRO A 113 20.65 6.89 -10.62
N ILE A 114 20.75 8.21 -10.79
CA ILE A 114 19.62 9.13 -10.69
C ILE A 114 18.62 8.89 -11.82
N LEU A 115 19.13 8.73 -13.06
CA LEU A 115 18.30 8.45 -14.23
C LEU A 115 17.66 7.07 -14.12
N GLY A 116 18.42 6.07 -13.67
CA GLY A 116 17.93 4.71 -13.46
C GLY A 116 16.73 4.67 -12.50
N GLY A 117 16.84 5.34 -11.35
CA GLY A 117 15.73 5.41 -10.41
C GLY A 117 14.51 6.13 -11.01
N VAL A 118 14.68 7.29 -11.65
CA VAL A 118 13.56 8.07 -12.23
C VAL A 118 12.76 7.23 -13.23
N ILE A 119 13.46 6.46 -14.09
CA ILE A 119 12.80 5.56 -15.05
C ILE A 119 11.99 4.49 -14.32
N LEU A 120 12.51 3.90 -13.23
CA LEU A 120 11.77 2.91 -12.45
C LEU A 120 10.51 3.51 -11.81
N GLN A 121 10.57 4.73 -11.29
CA GLN A 121 9.37 5.38 -10.73
C GLN A 121 8.32 5.66 -11.81
N PHE A 122 8.72 6.06 -13.02
CA PHE A 122 7.77 6.22 -14.13
C PHE A 122 7.10 4.90 -14.52
N VAL A 123 7.88 3.81 -14.62
CA VAL A 123 7.33 2.48 -14.92
C VAL A 123 6.37 2.02 -13.83
N ALA A 124 6.73 2.22 -12.56
CA ALA A 124 5.86 1.90 -11.42
C ALA A 124 4.57 2.73 -11.44
N ALA A 125 4.64 4.03 -11.74
CA ALA A 125 3.48 4.90 -11.84
C ALA A 125 2.54 4.48 -12.99
N ILE A 126 3.09 4.17 -14.18
CA ILE A 126 2.27 3.69 -15.30
C ILE A 126 1.57 2.37 -14.95
N LEU A 127 2.31 1.42 -14.38
CA LEU A 127 1.75 0.12 -13.97
C LEU A 127 0.67 0.30 -12.90
N GLY A 128 0.90 1.17 -11.92
CA GLY A 128 -0.08 1.53 -10.90
C GLY A 128 -1.34 2.15 -11.47
N CYS A 129 -1.21 3.10 -12.41
CA CYS A 129 -2.34 3.72 -13.10
C CYS A 129 -3.15 2.71 -13.92
N VAL A 130 -2.49 1.79 -14.63
CA VAL A 130 -3.16 0.74 -15.41
C VAL A 130 -3.92 -0.21 -14.49
N LEU A 131 -3.31 -0.63 -13.38
CA LEU A 131 -3.94 -1.50 -12.40
C LEU A 131 -5.15 -0.82 -11.75
N LEU A 132 -5.02 0.44 -11.34
CA LEU A 132 -6.11 1.23 -10.77
C LEU A 132 -7.26 1.40 -11.78
N GLY A 133 -6.95 1.71 -13.03
CA GLY A 133 -7.95 1.79 -14.10
C GLY A 133 -8.66 0.45 -14.35
N GLY A 134 -7.94 -0.66 -14.30
CA GLY A 134 -8.50 -2.01 -14.42
C GLY A 134 -9.47 -2.34 -13.29
N VAL A 135 -9.14 -1.97 -12.05
CA VAL A 135 -10.03 -2.14 -10.89
C VAL A 135 -11.30 -1.32 -11.05
N ILE A 136 -11.19 -0.04 -11.45
CA ILE A 136 -12.34 0.83 -11.69
C ILE A 136 -13.25 0.26 -12.78
N LEU A 137 -12.69 -0.22 -13.89
CA LEU A 137 -13.44 -0.82 -14.99
C LEU A 137 -14.13 -2.13 -14.57
N TYR A 138 -13.43 -3.01 -13.87
CA TYR A 138 -13.97 -4.29 -13.40
C TYR A 138 -15.17 -4.07 -12.45
N ASN A 139 -15.05 -3.14 -11.52
CA ASN A 139 -16.12 -2.82 -10.58
C ASN A 139 -17.32 -2.14 -11.27
N THR A 140 -17.07 -1.24 -12.22
CA THR A 140 -18.13 -0.60 -13.01
C THR A 140 -18.91 -1.63 -13.83
N GLN A 141 -18.24 -2.65 -14.38
CA GLN A 141 -18.88 -3.74 -15.12
C GLN A 141 -19.74 -4.64 -14.22
N LEU A 142 -19.29 -4.92 -13.00
CA LEU A 142 -20.08 -5.67 -12.01
C LEU A 142 -21.32 -4.89 -11.56
N ALA A 143 -21.20 -3.57 -11.35
CA ALA A 143 -22.30 -2.70 -10.97
C ALA A 143 -23.41 -2.62 -12.03
N GLN A 144 -23.08 -2.76 -13.31
CA GLN A 144 -24.09 -2.79 -14.40
C GLN A 144 -24.82 -4.14 -14.54
N GLY A 145 -24.33 -5.21 -13.91
CA GLY A 145 -24.91 -6.56 -13.98
C GLY A 145 -25.79 -6.97 -12.81
N GLY A 146 -25.80 -6.20 -11.72
CA GLY A 146 -26.61 -6.42 -10.52
C GLY A 146 -27.71 -5.36 -10.39
N ALA A 147 -28.94 -5.80 -10.15
CA ALA A 147 -30.11 -4.95 -10.02
C ALA A 147 -29.95 -3.81 -9.01
N GLU A 148 -30.52 -2.64 -9.33
CA GLU A 148 -30.69 -1.47 -8.47
C GLU A 148 -31.00 -1.87 -7.02
N GLY A 149 -30.07 -1.57 -6.12
CA GLY A 149 -30.17 -1.87 -4.70
C GLY A 149 -29.13 -1.09 -3.90
N ASP A 150 -29.30 0.24 -3.88
CA ASP A 150 -29.15 1.15 -2.73
C ASP A 150 -27.94 1.07 -1.76
N ASP A 151 -26.82 0.47 -2.12
CA ASP A 151 -25.56 0.67 -1.38
C ASP A 151 -24.49 1.23 -2.34
N GLU A 152 -24.50 2.56 -2.54
CA GLU A 152 -23.35 3.31 -3.07
C GLU A 152 -22.19 3.21 -2.07
N GLU A 153 -21.57 2.04 -1.96
CA GLU A 153 -20.26 1.93 -1.33
C GLU A 153 -19.25 2.60 -2.27
N ASP A 154 -18.91 3.85 -1.93
CA ASP A 154 -17.90 4.66 -2.60
C ASP A 154 -16.57 3.90 -2.61
N PHE A 155 -16.36 3.11 -3.67
CA PHE A 155 -15.28 2.13 -3.78
C PHE A 155 -13.88 2.77 -3.82
N LEU A 156 -13.81 4.10 -3.86
CA LEU A 156 -12.61 4.92 -3.84
C LEU A 156 -12.74 6.03 -2.78
N GLU A 157 -13.06 5.65 -1.55
CA GLU A 157 -12.90 6.56 -0.42
C GLU A 157 -11.41 6.91 -0.27
N TRP A 158 -11.07 8.18 -0.49
CA TRP A 158 -9.72 8.68 -0.36
C TRP A 158 -9.65 9.68 0.79
N ASP A 159 -8.66 9.49 1.66
CA ASP A 159 -8.42 10.38 2.79
C ASP A 159 -7.13 11.18 2.60
N TRP A 160 -7.18 12.46 2.97
CA TRP A 160 -6.03 13.36 2.94
C TRP A 160 -4.90 12.91 3.86
N THR A 161 -5.20 12.25 4.97
CA THR A 161 -4.16 11.69 5.86
C THR A 161 -3.44 10.56 5.16
N GLY A 162 -4.18 9.65 4.52
CA GLY A 162 -3.63 8.58 3.68
C GLY A 162 -2.71 9.12 2.57
N VAL A 163 -3.15 10.17 1.87
CA VAL A 163 -2.34 10.82 0.82
C VAL A 163 -1.03 11.37 1.36
N LYS A 164 -1.02 12.02 2.53
CA LYS A 164 0.21 12.54 3.15
C LYS A 164 1.21 11.44 3.46
N TRP A 165 0.75 10.32 4.02
CA TRP A 165 1.60 9.17 4.30
C TRP A 165 2.11 8.51 3.02
N ALA A 166 1.28 8.42 1.97
CA ALA A 166 1.69 7.91 0.67
C ALA A 166 2.79 8.76 0.02
N ILE A 167 2.71 10.09 0.13
CA ILE A 167 3.75 11.01 -0.35
C ILE A 167 5.07 10.78 0.39
N LEU A 168 5.02 10.68 1.73
CA LEU A 168 6.21 10.41 2.54
C LEU A 168 6.84 9.05 2.23
N ALA A 169 6.00 8.01 2.06
CA ALA A 169 6.43 6.69 1.66
C ALA A 169 7.09 6.71 0.27
N GLY A 170 6.48 7.42 -0.70
CA GLY A 170 7.04 7.59 -2.04
C GLY A 170 8.41 8.27 -2.04
N PHE A 171 8.61 9.29 -1.19
CA PHE A 171 9.90 9.93 -1.01
C PHE A 171 10.95 8.96 -0.43
N ALA A 172 10.58 8.19 0.60
CA ALA A 172 11.47 7.20 1.21
C ALA A 172 11.86 6.08 0.23
N VAL A 173 10.89 5.55 -0.51
CA VAL A 173 11.12 4.54 -1.55
C VAL A 173 12.05 5.11 -2.62
N GLY A 174 11.73 6.27 -3.19
CA GLY A 174 12.56 6.90 -4.22
C GLY A 174 14.01 7.11 -3.77
N ALA A 175 14.23 7.59 -2.54
CA ALA A 175 15.57 7.72 -1.98
C ALA A 175 16.29 6.36 -1.86
N ALA A 176 15.60 5.32 -1.39
CA ALA A 176 16.15 3.97 -1.28
C ALA A 176 16.55 3.40 -2.66
N GLU A 177 15.76 3.64 -3.71
CA GLU A 177 16.08 3.19 -5.07
C GLU A 177 17.33 3.88 -5.63
N MET A 178 17.46 5.20 -5.44
CA MET A 178 18.66 5.94 -5.88
C MET A 178 19.91 5.43 -5.19
N ILE A 179 19.85 5.21 -3.87
CA ILE A 179 20.97 4.66 -3.10
C ILE A 179 21.29 3.23 -3.57
N SER A 180 20.28 2.42 -3.87
CA SER A 180 20.45 1.05 -4.36
C SER A 180 21.14 1.00 -5.72
N PHE A 181 20.83 1.93 -6.63
CA PHE A 181 21.57 2.09 -7.89
C PHE A 181 23.02 2.53 -7.66
N CYS A 182 23.26 3.47 -6.73
CA CYS A 182 24.61 3.90 -6.38
C CYS A 182 25.45 2.71 -5.86
N VAL A 183 24.94 1.94 -4.90
CA VAL A 183 25.62 0.75 -4.35
C VAL A 183 25.86 -0.30 -5.43
N SER A 184 24.88 -0.53 -6.31
CA SER A 184 25.03 -1.48 -7.42
C SER A 184 26.09 -1.05 -8.44
N GLY A 185 26.27 0.26 -8.61
CA GLY A 185 27.30 0.88 -9.46
C GLY A 185 28.72 0.85 -8.87
N MET A 186 28.87 0.63 -7.56
CA MET A 186 30.19 0.51 -6.90
C MET A 186 30.91 -0.82 -7.18
N GLY A 187 30.36 -1.68 -8.04
CA GLY A 187 30.99 -2.94 -8.42
C GLY A 187 30.75 -4.11 -7.47
N VAL A 188 30.22 -3.88 -6.26
CA VAL A 188 29.93 -4.93 -5.26
C VAL A 188 29.02 -6.03 -5.84
N GLN A 189 29.35 -7.30 -5.58
CA GLN A 189 28.56 -8.43 -6.06
C GLN A 189 27.12 -8.35 -5.55
N ALA A 190 26.15 -8.56 -6.45
CA ALA A 190 24.73 -8.47 -6.09
C ALA A 190 24.31 -9.51 -5.03
N MET A 191 24.99 -10.66 -5.02
CA MET A 191 24.77 -11.72 -4.03
C MET A 191 25.09 -11.26 -2.60
N GLN A 192 25.99 -10.29 -2.44
CA GLN A 192 26.36 -9.72 -1.15
C GLN A 192 25.49 -8.49 -0.81
N SER A 193 25.29 -7.57 -1.77
CA SER A 193 24.57 -6.31 -1.49
C SER A 193 23.06 -6.48 -1.32
N ILE A 194 22.43 -7.41 -2.04
CA ILE A 194 20.97 -7.61 -2.00
C ILE A 194 20.50 -8.12 -0.63
N PRO A 195 21.08 -9.18 -0.04
CA PRO A 195 20.68 -9.64 1.28
C PRO A 195 20.93 -8.61 2.38
N ILE A 196 21.98 -7.80 2.26
CA ILE A 196 22.28 -6.72 3.22
C ILE A 196 21.21 -5.63 3.15
N ILE A 197 20.86 -5.15 1.96
CA ILE A 197 19.89 -4.06 1.79
C ILE A 197 18.48 -4.53 2.16
N ILE A 198 18.04 -5.66 1.60
CA ILE A 198 16.66 -6.17 1.82
C ILE A 198 16.52 -6.81 3.20
N GLY A 199 17.46 -7.65 3.58
CA GLY A 199 17.44 -8.25 4.90
C GLY A 199 17.61 -7.21 6.01
N GLY A 200 18.47 -6.21 5.80
CA GLY A 200 18.64 -5.07 6.70
C GLY A 200 17.36 -4.26 6.84
N SER A 201 16.64 -3.99 5.75
CA SER A 201 15.38 -3.26 5.80
C SER A 201 14.28 -4.00 6.57
N VAL A 202 14.26 -5.34 6.55
CA VAL A 202 13.35 -6.14 7.39
C VAL A 202 13.62 -5.94 8.89
N MET A 203 14.90 -5.88 9.29
CA MET A 203 15.26 -5.61 10.69
C MET A 203 14.82 -4.21 11.11
N PHE A 204 15.18 -3.19 10.33
CA PHE A 204 14.79 -1.81 10.62
C PHE A 204 13.28 -1.64 10.60
N GLY A 205 12.59 -2.27 9.66
CA GLY A 205 11.13 -2.26 9.58
C GLY A 205 10.48 -2.90 10.80
N THR A 206 11.04 -3.99 11.32
CA THR A 206 10.52 -4.62 12.55
C THR A 206 10.71 -3.74 13.79
N VAL A 207 11.89 -3.13 13.92
CA VAL A 207 12.19 -2.21 15.03
C VAL A 207 11.33 -0.94 14.95
N LEU A 208 11.20 -0.35 13.76
CA LEU A 208 10.32 0.80 13.55
C LEU A 208 8.85 0.44 13.73
N GLY A 209 8.41 -0.75 13.32
CA GLY A 209 7.06 -1.25 13.61
C GLY A 209 6.78 -1.31 15.10
N HIS A 210 7.75 -1.83 15.85
CA HIS A 210 7.65 -1.88 17.31
C HIS A 210 7.62 -0.49 17.97
N LEU A 211 8.49 0.42 17.54
CA LEU A 211 8.65 1.74 18.16
C LEU A 211 7.62 2.78 17.69
N ALA A 212 7.32 2.82 16.40
CA ALA A 212 6.49 3.86 15.77
C ALA A 212 5.02 3.47 15.72
N LEU A 213 4.70 2.20 15.46
CA LEU A 213 3.31 1.71 15.43
C LEU A 213 2.86 1.07 16.76
N GLY A 214 3.78 0.83 17.69
CA GLY A 214 3.47 0.18 18.97
C GLY A 214 3.10 -1.29 18.83
N GLU A 215 3.41 -1.92 17.69
CA GLU A 215 3.13 -3.32 17.46
C GLU A 215 4.02 -4.20 18.34
N THR A 216 3.43 -5.22 18.97
CA THR A 216 4.18 -6.14 19.83
C THR A 216 4.45 -7.45 19.10
N LEU A 217 5.73 -7.77 18.93
CA LEU A 217 6.14 -9.03 18.34
C LEU A 217 6.36 -10.07 19.44
N THR A 218 5.87 -11.30 19.23
CA THR A 218 6.11 -12.39 20.18
C THR A 218 7.61 -12.69 20.30
N PRO A 219 8.10 -13.25 21.43
CA PRO A 219 9.51 -13.63 21.58
C PRO A 219 10.01 -14.57 20.48
N ARG A 220 9.12 -15.42 19.94
CA ARG A 220 9.41 -16.28 18.79
C ARG A 220 9.66 -15.47 17.52
N GLY A 221 8.86 -14.43 17.27
CA GLY A 221 9.08 -13.50 16.16
C GLY A 221 10.44 -12.79 16.27
N TRP A 222 10.78 -12.29 17.46
CA TRP A 222 12.08 -11.68 17.71
C TRP A 222 13.26 -12.63 17.46
N SER A 223 13.11 -13.91 17.83
CA SER A 223 14.14 -14.91 17.52
C SER A 223 14.34 -15.12 16.01
N GLY A 224 13.26 -15.02 15.22
CA GLY A 224 13.35 -15.08 13.76
C GLY A 224 14.08 -13.87 13.16
N VAL A 225 13.80 -12.67 13.65
CA VAL A 225 14.49 -11.44 13.23
C VAL A 225 16.00 -11.53 13.54
N LEU A 226 16.35 -12.05 14.73
CA LEU A 226 17.75 -12.28 15.10
C LEU A 226 18.43 -13.30 14.17
N LEU A 227 17.74 -14.37 13.81
CA LEU A 227 18.28 -15.38 12.89
C LEU A 227 18.52 -14.80 11.49
N ILE A 228 17.61 -13.95 11.01
CA ILE A 228 17.77 -13.20 9.76
C ILE A 228 19.00 -12.29 9.85
N ALA A 229 19.16 -11.54 10.95
CA ALA A 229 20.31 -10.67 11.18
C ALA A 229 21.65 -11.41 11.10
N ILE A 230 21.72 -12.58 11.75
CA ILE A 230 22.90 -13.45 11.73
C ILE A 230 23.17 -13.96 10.32
N GLY A 231 22.12 -14.43 9.61
CA GLY A 231 22.26 -14.91 8.23
C GLY A 231 22.78 -13.83 7.27
N ILE A 232 22.25 -12.61 7.37
CA ILE A 232 22.73 -11.47 6.58
C ILE A 232 24.19 -11.14 6.91
N SER A 233 24.55 -11.18 8.19
CA SER A 233 25.92 -10.89 8.63
C SER A 233 26.90 -11.91 8.04
N PHE A 234 26.53 -13.19 8.02
CA PHE A 234 27.34 -14.25 7.42
C PHE A 234 27.50 -14.07 5.91
N VAL A 235 26.43 -13.69 5.20
CA VAL A 235 26.52 -13.37 3.77
C VAL A 235 27.41 -12.15 3.52
N GLY A 236 27.32 -11.13 4.39
CA GLY A 236 28.14 -9.92 4.27
C GLY A 236 29.63 -10.17 4.55
N MET A 237 29.96 -11.17 5.37
CA MET A 237 31.32 -11.60 5.68
C MET A 237 31.90 -12.58 4.66
N ASP A 238 31.13 -12.96 3.63
CA ASP A 238 31.65 -13.74 2.51
C ASP A 238 32.51 -12.80 1.65
N ASP A 239 33.74 -12.57 2.13
CA ASP A 239 34.78 -11.94 1.32
C ASP A 239 35.11 -12.94 0.22
N GLU A 240 34.75 -12.61 -1.03
CA GLU A 240 35.28 -13.31 -2.21
C GLU A 240 36.80 -13.31 -2.07
N GLY A 241 37.35 -14.44 -1.63
CA GLY A 241 38.72 -14.54 -1.20
C GLY A 241 39.68 -13.93 -2.21
N GLU A 242 40.61 -13.13 -1.70
CA GLU A 242 41.83 -12.79 -2.42
C GLU A 242 42.49 -14.07 -2.93
N GLY A 243 42.30 -14.38 -4.21
CA GLY A 243 43.03 -15.45 -4.89
C GLY A 243 42.24 -16.26 -5.89
N VAL A 244 41.94 -15.67 -7.06
CA VAL A 244 42.35 -16.18 -8.39
C VAL A 244 42.52 -15.00 -9.34
#